data_AF-A0A6J1BHX0-F1
#
_entry.id   AF-A0A6J1BHX0-F1
#
_cell.length_a   1.000
_cell.length_b   1.000
_cell.length_c   1.000
_cell.angle_alpha   90.00
_cell.angle_beta   90.00
_cell.angle_gamma   90.00
#
_symmetry.space_group_name_H-M   'P 1'
#
loop_
_entity.id
_entity.type
_entity.pdbx_description
1 polymer ?
#
loop_
_entity_poly.entity_id
_entity_poly.type
_entity_poly.pdbx_seq_one_letter_code
_entity_poly.pdbx_strand_id
1 'polypeptide(L)'
;MGSKSYEEAIEALKKLMSEKGELKASAAAKVDQITAELKTASSDGKPSDASVERLKEGFIYFKREKYEKNPALYAELAKGQSPKYMIVACSDSRVCPSHVLDMQPGEAFVVRNVANMVPPYDQTRYSGIGAAVEYAVLHLKVQEIVVIGHSACGGIKGLMSFPYDGTTSTDFIEDWVKIGMPAKTKVLADNRGEPLGVQCTCCEKEAVNVSLGNLLSYPFVRTGLVNKTLALKGGYYDFIKGTFELWSLQFALSAPLSVKDVATILHWKLY
;
A
#
# COMPACT_ATOMS: atom_id res chain seq x y z
N MET A 1 -23.82 -44.20 1.61
CA MET A 1 -24.88 -44.69 2.52
C MET A 1 -24.78 -44.16 3.95
N GLY A 2 -23.83 -43.26 4.29
CA GLY A 2 -23.66 -42.80 5.68
C GLY A 2 -24.54 -41.62 6.12
N SER A 3 -24.83 -40.63 5.28
CA SER A 3 -25.46 -39.37 5.76
C SER A 3 -26.93 -39.51 6.19
N LYS A 4 -27.72 -40.33 5.47
CA LYS A 4 -29.14 -40.58 5.83
C LYS A 4 -29.30 -41.21 7.22
N SER A 5 -28.36 -42.06 7.62
CA SER A 5 -28.39 -42.72 8.93
C SER A 5 -28.16 -41.76 10.10
N TYR A 6 -27.44 -40.65 9.89
CA TYR A 6 -27.17 -39.67 10.95
C TYR A 6 -28.32 -38.70 11.15
N GLU A 7 -28.97 -38.26 10.07
CA GLU A 7 -30.13 -37.36 10.16
C GLU A 7 -31.31 -38.07 10.83
N GLU A 8 -31.58 -39.33 10.47
CA GLU A 8 -32.61 -40.16 11.12
C GLU A 8 -32.32 -40.37 12.62
N ALA A 9 -31.04 -40.56 12.99
CA ALA A 9 -30.64 -40.70 14.39
C ALA A 9 -30.83 -39.39 15.18
N ILE A 10 -30.52 -38.24 14.58
CA ILE A 10 -30.71 -36.93 15.20
C ILE A 10 -32.19 -36.63 15.41
N GLU A 11 -33.04 -36.99 14.46
CA GLU A 11 -34.47 -36.75 14.53
C GLU A 11 -35.16 -37.66 15.56
N ALA A 12 -34.76 -38.93 15.62
CA ALA A 12 -35.17 -39.86 16.68
C ALA A 12 -34.75 -39.38 18.07
N LEU A 13 -33.53 -38.83 18.21
CA LEU A 13 -33.03 -38.29 19.47
C LEU A 13 -33.82 -37.04 19.91
N LYS A 14 -34.12 -36.13 18.98
CA LYS A 14 -34.95 -34.94 19.24
C LYS A 14 -36.35 -35.31 19.71
N LYS A 15 -36.96 -36.34 19.11
CA LYS A 15 -38.28 -36.86 19.51
C LYS A 15 -38.24 -37.44 20.93
N LEU A 16 -37.24 -38.26 21.25
CA LEU A 16 -37.03 -38.81 22.59
C LEU A 16 -36.80 -37.73 23.67
N MET A 17 -36.09 -36.65 23.32
CA MET A 17 -35.87 -35.50 24.21
C MET A 17 -37.12 -34.61 24.40
N SER A 18 -38.07 -34.67 23.46
CA SER A 18 -39.37 -33.99 23.57
C SER A 18 -40.36 -34.76 24.45
N GLU A 19 -40.31 -36.09 24.43
CA GLU A 19 -41.26 -36.96 25.15
C GLU A 19 -40.88 -37.17 26.62
N LYS A 20 -39.60 -37.00 26.99
CA LYS A 20 -39.13 -37.13 28.38
C LYS A 20 -38.53 -35.81 28.89
N GLY A 21 -39.35 -34.96 29.48
CA GLY A 21 -38.95 -33.64 29.99
C GLY A 21 -37.78 -33.66 30.99
N GLU A 22 -37.64 -34.74 31.76
CA GLU A 22 -36.53 -34.93 32.72
C GLU A 22 -35.17 -35.18 32.05
N LEU A 23 -35.15 -35.58 30.78
CA LEU A 23 -33.92 -35.82 30.01
C LEU A 23 -33.34 -34.56 29.38
N LYS A 24 -34.07 -33.43 29.33
CA LYS A 24 -33.54 -32.18 28.75
C LYS A 24 -32.37 -31.62 29.53
N ALA A 25 -32.44 -31.62 30.87
CA ALA A 25 -31.36 -31.13 31.72
C ALA A 25 -30.13 -32.05 31.67
N SER A 26 -30.35 -33.37 31.68
CA SER A 26 -29.28 -34.37 31.57
C SER A 26 -28.63 -34.39 30.17
N ALA A 27 -29.41 -34.19 29.12
CA ALA A 27 -28.92 -34.07 27.75
C ALA A 27 -28.18 -32.75 27.52
N ALA A 28 -28.68 -31.62 28.05
CA ALA A 28 -27.97 -30.35 28.00
C ALA A 28 -26.63 -30.45 28.75
N ALA A 29 -26.61 -31.03 29.96
CA ALA A 29 -25.39 -31.27 30.71
C ALA A 29 -24.41 -32.20 29.98
N LYS A 30 -24.90 -33.25 29.30
CA LYS A 30 -24.06 -34.11 28.45
C LYS A 30 -23.57 -33.40 27.20
N VAL A 31 -24.37 -32.54 26.59
CA VAL A 31 -23.94 -31.72 25.44
C VAL A 31 -22.87 -30.73 25.88
N ASP A 32 -23.03 -30.08 27.03
CA ASP A 32 -22.02 -29.17 27.60
C ASP A 32 -20.74 -29.93 27.97
N GLN A 33 -20.88 -31.11 28.55
CA GLN A 33 -19.75 -32.00 28.87
C GLN A 33 -19.03 -32.47 27.61
N ILE A 34 -19.74 -32.95 26.58
CA ILE A 34 -19.15 -33.36 25.30
C ILE A 34 -18.54 -32.17 24.58
N THR A 35 -19.15 -30.97 24.67
CA THR A 35 -18.60 -29.74 24.09
C THR A 35 -17.32 -29.31 24.81
N ALA A 36 -17.26 -29.47 26.13
CA ALA A 36 -16.06 -29.23 26.93
C ALA A 36 -14.97 -30.27 26.61
N GLU A 37 -15.32 -31.55 26.54
CA GLU A 37 -14.41 -32.65 26.20
C GLU A 37 -13.86 -32.50 24.78
N LEU A 38 -14.65 -32.06 23.80
CA LEU A 38 -14.20 -31.77 22.44
C LEU A 38 -13.29 -30.53 22.36
N LYS A 39 -13.54 -29.50 23.20
CA LYS A 39 -12.63 -28.35 23.33
C LYS A 39 -11.30 -28.74 23.98
N THR A 40 -11.28 -29.71 24.88
CA THR A 40 -10.05 -30.25 25.48
C THR A 40 -9.36 -31.31 24.62
N ALA A 41 -10.10 -32.05 23.79
CA ALA A 41 -9.55 -33.07 22.90
C ALA A 41 -8.96 -32.48 21.61
N SER A 42 -9.37 -31.26 21.22
CA SER A 42 -8.74 -30.50 20.14
C SER A 42 -7.47 -29.76 20.57
N SER A 43 -7.16 -29.72 21.87
CA SER A 43 -5.86 -29.30 22.36
C SER A 43 -4.89 -30.48 22.42
N ASP A 44 -4.48 -30.98 21.25
CA ASP A 44 -3.24 -31.73 21.10
C ASP A 44 -2.07 -30.79 21.42
N GLY A 45 -1.81 -30.52 22.71
CA GLY A 45 -0.53 -30.12 23.34
C GLY A 45 0.37 -29.06 22.69
N LYS A 46 -0.02 -28.41 21.60
CA LYS A 46 0.70 -27.34 20.93
C LYS A 46 -0.01 -26.04 21.28
N PRO A 47 0.72 -25.01 21.75
CA PRO A 47 0.16 -23.68 21.85
C PRO A 47 -0.42 -23.34 20.48
N SER A 48 -1.72 -23.05 20.39
CA SER A 48 -2.27 -22.46 19.18
C SER A 48 -1.51 -21.17 18.96
N ASP A 49 -0.71 -21.11 17.89
CA ASP A 49 0.02 -19.90 17.56
C ASP A 49 -1.03 -18.84 17.22
N ALA A 50 -1.30 -17.94 18.17
CA ALA A 50 -2.31 -16.90 18.03
C ALA A 50 -2.09 -16.04 16.77
N SER A 51 -0.83 -15.94 16.30
CA SER A 51 -0.52 -15.26 15.04
C SER A 51 -1.04 -16.03 13.82
N VAL A 52 -0.89 -17.36 13.81
CA VAL A 52 -1.40 -18.24 12.75
C VAL A 52 -2.92 -18.23 12.74
N GLU A 53 -3.56 -18.29 13.90
CA GLU A 53 -5.03 -18.26 14.00
C GLU A 53 -5.60 -16.92 13.51
N ARG A 54 -4.97 -15.79 13.86
CA ARG A 54 -5.37 -14.48 13.35
C ARG A 54 -5.32 -14.40 11.81
N LEU A 55 -4.32 -15.02 11.17
CA LEU A 55 -4.21 -15.05 9.70
C LEU A 55 -5.30 -15.93 9.08
N LYS A 56 -5.57 -17.11 9.66
CA LYS A 56 -6.64 -18.00 9.21
C LYS A 56 -8.01 -17.35 9.30
N GLU A 57 -8.36 -16.81 10.46
CA GLU A 57 -9.63 -16.13 10.69
C GLU A 57 -9.81 -14.93 9.75
N GLY A 58 -8.73 -14.17 9.52
CA GLY A 58 -8.73 -13.07 8.55
C GLY A 58 -9.04 -13.53 7.13
N PHE A 59 -8.45 -14.64 6.67
CA PHE A 59 -8.73 -15.19 5.35
C PHE A 59 -10.15 -15.78 5.25
N ILE A 60 -10.64 -16.45 6.30
CA ILE A 60 -12.02 -16.96 6.36
C ILE A 60 -13.02 -15.80 6.22
N TYR A 61 -12.79 -14.70 6.94
CA TYR A 61 -13.60 -13.50 6.82
C TYR A 61 -13.55 -12.93 5.40
N PHE A 62 -12.35 -12.75 4.82
CA PHE A 62 -12.20 -12.29 3.44
C PHE A 62 -12.97 -13.18 2.45
N LYS A 63 -12.81 -14.50 2.57
CA LYS A 63 -13.46 -15.47 1.69
C LYS A 63 -14.98 -15.31 1.74
N ARG A 64 -15.56 -15.31 2.95
CA ARG A 64 -17.01 -15.25 3.15
C ARG A 64 -17.61 -13.89 2.82
N GLU A 65 -16.96 -12.81 3.24
CA GLU A 65 -17.54 -11.46 3.21
C GLU A 65 -17.17 -10.66 1.97
N LYS A 66 -16.11 -11.04 1.25
CA LYS A 66 -15.65 -10.33 0.05
C LYS A 66 -15.65 -11.24 -1.17
N TYR A 67 -14.94 -12.36 -1.12
CA TYR A 67 -14.78 -13.25 -2.28
C TYR A 67 -16.11 -13.87 -2.75
N GLU A 68 -16.79 -14.59 -1.87
CA GLU A 68 -18.03 -15.31 -2.18
C GLU A 68 -19.21 -14.38 -2.47
N LYS A 69 -19.18 -13.15 -1.94
CA LYS A 69 -20.20 -12.12 -2.20
C LYS A 69 -20.01 -11.37 -3.52
N ASN A 70 -18.84 -11.49 -4.17
CA ASN A 70 -18.54 -10.81 -5.43
C ASN A 70 -17.98 -11.78 -6.50
N PRO A 71 -18.68 -12.89 -6.80
CA PRO A 71 -18.13 -13.94 -7.67
C PRO A 71 -17.81 -13.46 -9.08
N ALA A 72 -18.60 -12.53 -9.63
CA ALA A 72 -18.33 -11.95 -10.95
C ALA A 72 -17.01 -11.14 -10.97
N LEU A 73 -16.78 -10.32 -9.94
CA LEU A 73 -15.54 -9.54 -9.81
C LEU A 73 -14.32 -10.45 -9.77
N TYR A 74 -14.30 -11.43 -8.85
CA TYR A 74 -13.15 -12.32 -8.69
C TYR A 74 -12.97 -13.28 -9.86
N ALA A 75 -14.05 -13.64 -10.57
CA ALA A 75 -13.94 -14.41 -11.81
C ALA A 75 -13.25 -13.62 -12.92
N GLU A 76 -13.50 -12.31 -13.05
CA GLU A 76 -12.77 -11.47 -14.01
C GLU A 76 -11.32 -11.24 -13.57
N LEU A 77 -11.09 -10.94 -12.29
CA LEU A 77 -9.72 -10.76 -11.76
C LEU A 77 -8.85 -12.02 -11.89
N ALA A 78 -9.46 -13.22 -11.86
CA ALA A 78 -8.74 -14.47 -12.10
C ALA A 78 -8.20 -14.61 -13.53
N LYS A 79 -8.77 -13.89 -14.50
CA LYS A 79 -8.32 -13.91 -15.91
C LYS A 79 -7.14 -12.95 -16.16
N GLY A 80 -7.00 -11.92 -15.33
CA GLY A 80 -5.95 -10.91 -15.46
C GLY A 80 -6.22 -9.66 -14.64
N GLN A 81 -5.32 -8.69 -14.74
CA GLN A 81 -5.42 -7.40 -14.06
C GLN A 81 -5.19 -6.25 -15.05
N SER A 82 -5.88 -5.13 -14.85
CA SER A 82 -5.72 -3.89 -15.62
C SER A 82 -5.88 -2.64 -14.72
N PRO A 83 -5.05 -2.52 -13.66
CA PRO A 83 -5.17 -1.41 -12.73
C PRO A 83 -4.92 -0.07 -13.42
N LYS A 84 -5.69 0.95 -13.03
CA LYS A 84 -5.50 2.32 -13.53
C LYS A 84 -4.38 3.04 -12.78
N TYR A 85 -4.16 2.67 -11.52
CA TYR A 85 -3.22 3.32 -10.63
C TYR A 85 -2.03 2.42 -10.35
N MET A 86 -0.84 3.01 -10.31
CA MET A 86 0.27 2.50 -9.53
C MET A 86 0.40 3.34 -8.27
N ILE A 87 0.41 2.71 -7.09
CA ILE A 87 0.57 3.42 -5.81
C ILE A 87 1.91 3.04 -5.19
N VAL A 88 2.71 4.04 -4.83
CA VAL A 88 3.90 3.87 -3.98
C VAL A 88 3.56 4.43 -2.60
N ALA A 89 3.47 3.56 -1.60
CA ALA A 89 3.09 3.91 -0.23
C ALA A 89 4.10 3.37 0.79
N CYS A 90 4.02 3.85 2.03
CA CYS A 90 4.96 3.42 3.06
C CYS A 90 4.58 2.01 3.56
N SER A 91 5.57 1.22 3.99
CA SER A 91 5.36 -0.07 4.67
C SER A 91 4.71 0.07 6.06
N ASP A 92 4.58 1.29 6.58
CA ASP A 92 3.94 1.58 7.86
C ASP A 92 2.56 0.93 7.98
N SER A 93 2.31 0.20 9.08
CA SER A 93 1.10 -0.60 9.26
C SER A 93 -0.19 0.23 9.33
N ARG A 94 -0.10 1.54 9.55
CA ARG A 94 -1.24 2.46 9.71
C ARG A 94 -1.78 3.01 8.40
N VAL A 95 -1.06 2.84 7.30
CA VAL A 95 -1.30 3.58 6.03
C VAL A 95 -1.51 2.65 4.83
N CYS A 96 -2.19 1.52 5.04
CA CYS A 96 -2.53 0.61 3.93
C CYS A 96 -3.33 1.37 2.85
N PRO A 97 -2.81 1.55 1.62
CA PRO A 97 -3.44 2.43 0.63
C PRO A 97 -4.82 1.93 0.21
N SER A 98 -5.04 0.60 0.18
CA SER A 98 -6.36 0.03 -0.09
C SER A 98 -7.41 0.42 0.95
N HIS A 99 -6.99 0.63 2.20
CA HIS A 99 -7.90 1.07 3.25
C HIS A 99 -8.11 2.58 3.23
N VAL A 100 -7.02 3.35 3.11
CA VAL A 100 -7.07 4.83 3.17
C VAL A 100 -7.84 5.42 1.98
N LEU A 101 -7.75 4.80 0.81
CA LEU A 101 -8.37 5.29 -0.43
C LEU A 101 -9.55 4.42 -0.90
N ASP A 102 -10.00 3.45 -0.10
CA ASP A 102 -11.07 2.49 -0.43
C ASP A 102 -10.89 1.79 -1.79
N MET A 103 -9.63 1.47 -2.14
CA MET A 103 -9.32 0.84 -3.43
C MET A 103 -9.74 -0.63 -3.42
N GLN A 104 -10.51 -1.01 -4.43
CA GLN A 104 -10.97 -2.37 -4.64
C GLN A 104 -9.88 -3.25 -5.27
N PRO A 105 -9.97 -4.58 -5.14
CA PRO A 105 -9.09 -5.51 -5.84
C PRO A 105 -9.09 -5.25 -7.35
N GLY A 106 -7.90 -5.07 -7.93
CA GLY A 106 -7.72 -4.80 -9.36
C GLY A 106 -7.61 -3.31 -9.73
N GLU A 107 -7.87 -2.38 -8.82
CA GLU A 107 -7.80 -0.93 -9.15
C GLU A 107 -6.37 -0.37 -9.12
N ALA A 108 -5.54 -0.86 -8.21
CA ALA A 108 -4.19 -0.35 -7.99
C ALA A 108 -3.12 -1.44 -7.97
N PHE A 109 -2.02 -1.22 -8.68
CA PHE A 109 -0.77 -1.96 -8.55
C PHE A 109 0.10 -1.29 -7.49
N VAL A 110 0.34 -1.95 -6.35
CA VAL A 110 0.89 -1.29 -5.16
C VAL A 110 2.33 -1.72 -4.87
N VAL A 111 3.21 -0.75 -4.64
CA VAL A 111 4.54 -0.92 -4.08
C VAL A 111 4.56 -0.33 -2.67
N ARG A 112 5.09 -1.09 -1.71
CA ARG A 112 5.28 -0.60 -0.33
C ARG A 112 6.72 -0.74 0.12
N ASN A 113 7.32 0.35 0.58
CA ASN A 113 8.69 0.38 1.10
C ASN A 113 8.83 1.37 2.25
N VAL A 114 9.99 1.41 2.91
CA VAL A 114 10.26 2.37 3.99
C VAL A 114 10.22 3.80 3.44
N ALA A 115 9.34 4.63 4.00
CA ALA A 115 9.15 6.04 3.62
C ALA A 115 8.74 6.28 2.17
N ASN A 116 8.05 5.32 1.53
CA ASN A 116 7.42 5.48 0.20
C ASN A 116 8.33 6.12 -0.85
N MET A 117 9.63 5.82 -0.79
CA MET A 117 10.63 6.46 -1.63
C MET A 117 10.67 5.79 -2.99
N VAL A 118 10.82 6.62 -4.04
CA VAL A 118 11.20 6.15 -5.37
C VAL A 118 12.64 6.61 -5.63
N PRO A 119 13.62 5.71 -5.72
CA PRO A 119 14.98 6.06 -6.10
C PRO A 119 15.07 6.46 -7.58
N PRO A 120 16.16 7.11 -8.00
CA PRO A 120 16.44 7.30 -9.42
C PRO A 120 16.67 5.96 -10.13
N TYR A 121 16.56 5.98 -11.46
CA TYR A 121 16.83 4.82 -12.32
C TYR A 121 18.26 4.30 -12.10
N ASP A 122 18.36 3.09 -11.58
CA ASP A 122 19.60 2.34 -11.41
C ASP A 122 19.28 0.84 -11.47
N GLN A 123 19.85 0.16 -12.47
CA GLN A 123 19.58 -1.26 -12.71
C GLN A 123 20.28 -2.17 -11.70
N THR A 124 21.33 -1.69 -11.03
CA THR A 124 22.14 -2.47 -10.09
C THR A 124 21.62 -2.31 -8.66
N ARG A 125 21.37 -1.07 -8.21
CA ARG A 125 20.98 -0.78 -6.82
C ARG A 125 19.49 -0.88 -6.55
N TYR A 126 18.66 -0.54 -7.53
CA TYR A 126 17.23 -0.28 -7.30
C TYR A 126 16.31 -1.10 -8.20
N SER A 127 16.75 -2.30 -8.59
CA SER A 127 16.01 -3.21 -9.48
C SER A 127 14.60 -3.53 -8.98
N GLY A 128 14.37 -3.61 -7.67
CA GLY A 128 13.04 -3.89 -7.10
C GLY A 128 11.98 -2.83 -7.47
N ILE A 129 12.26 -1.55 -7.25
CA ILE A 129 11.33 -0.48 -7.64
C ILE A 129 11.36 -0.26 -9.15
N GLY A 130 12.54 -0.34 -9.78
CA GLY A 130 12.65 -0.18 -11.22
C GLY A 130 11.79 -1.18 -11.99
N ALA A 131 11.85 -2.46 -11.62
CA ALA A 131 11.02 -3.50 -12.21
C ALA A 131 9.53 -3.27 -11.96
N ALA A 132 9.14 -2.79 -10.78
CA ALA A 132 7.74 -2.50 -10.46
C ALA A 132 7.19 -1.33 -11.30
N VAL A 133 7.94 -0.24 -11.45
CA VAL A 133 7.53 0.90 -12.30
C VAL A 133 7.50 0.47 -13.77
N GLU A 134 8.50 -0.27 -14.23
CA GLU A 134 8.55 -0.79 -15.60
C GLU A 134 7.34 -1.68 -15.90
N TYR A 135 7.02 -2.62 -15.02
CA TYR A 135 5.88 -3.52 -15.18
C TYR A 135 4.55 -2.76 -15.20
N ALA A 136 4.35 -1.83 -14.25
CA ALA A 136 3.14 -1.05 -14.18
C ALA A 136 2.92 -0.20 -15.44
N VAL A 137 3.97 0.50 -15.91
CA VAL A 137 3.87 1.43 -17.04
C VAL A 137 3.85 0.70 -18.39
N LEU A 138 4.76 -0.25 -18.61
CA LEU A 138 4.94 -0.89 -19.91
C LEU A 138 4.05 -2.11 -20.11
N HIS A 139 3.69 -2.85 -19.05
CA HIS A 139 2.88 -4.06 -19.19
C HIS A 139 1.43 -3.85 -18.76
N LEU A 140 1.20 -3.29 -17.57
CA LEU A 140 -0.16 -3.06 -17.07
C LEU A 140 -0.83 -1.80 -17.64
N LYS A 141 -0.03 -0.90 -18.24
CA LYS A 141 -0.49 0.35 -18.84
C LYS A 141 -1.27 1.23 -17.86
N VAL A 142 -0.77 1.33 -16.62
CA VAL A 142 -1.34 2.25 -15.63
C VAL A 142 -1.37 3.68 -16.18
N GLN A 143 -2.38 4.44 -15.79
CA GLN A 143 -2.60 5.82 -16.24
C GLN A 143 -2.05 6.82 -15.24
N GLU A 144 -1.92 6.43 -13.98
CA GLU A 144 -1.42 7.31 -12.92
C GLU A 144 -0.42 6.58 -12.03
N ILE A 145 0.70 7.24 -11.72
CA ILE A 145 1.56 6.85 -10.58
C ILE A 145 1.34 7.87 -9.46
N VAL A 146 0.96 7.37 -8.28
CA VAL A 146 0.73 8.17 -7.09
C VAL A 146 1.74 7.79 -6.01
N VAL A 147 2.57 8.74 -5.58
CA VAL A 147 3.50 8.56 -4.45
C VAL A 147 2.87 9.19 -3.22
N ILE A 148 2.59 8.39 -2.18
CA ILE A 148 1.84 8.82 -1.00
C ILE A 148 2.76 8.83 0.23
N GLY A 149 3.13 10.03 0.66
CA GLY A 149 3.73 10.31 1.95
C GLY A 149 2.69 10.27 3.07
N HIS A 150 3.13 10.28 4.32
CA HIS A 150 2.21 10.28 5.46
C HIS A 150 2.80 10.93 6.71
N SER A 151 1.92 11.36 7.61
CA SER A 151 2.30 11.94 8.90
C SER A 151 3.07 10.96 9.78
N ALA A 152 4.01 11.48 10.58
CA ALA A 152 4.77 10.72 11.57
C ALA A 152 5.44 9.46 11.01
N CYS A 153 6.08 9.62 9.85
CA CYS A 153 6.81 8.58 9.16
C CYS A 153 8.15 8.28 9.84
N GLY A 154 8.32 7.03 10.31
CA GLY A 154 9.56 6.61 10.97
C GLY A 154 10.81 6.71 10.07
N GLY A 155 10.68 6.41 8.77
CA GLY A 155 11.79 6.51 7.83
C GLY A 155 12.23 7.96 7.57
N ILE A 156 11.27 8.90 7.46
CA ILE A 156 11.59 10.33 7.33
C ILE A 156 12.17 10.89 8.63
N LYS A 157 11.65 10.49 9.78
CA LYS A 157 12.27 10.83 11.07
C LYS A 157 13.72 10.34 11.13
N GLY A 158 13.98 9.11 10.70
CA GLY A 158 15.34 8.57 10.56
C GLY A 158 16.19 9.45 9.66
N LEU A 159 15.75 9.72 8.43
CA LEU A 159 16.43 10.63 7.49
C LEU A 159 16.80 11.96 8.15
N MET A 160 15.86 12.61 8.84
CA MET A 160 16.11 13.91 9.47
C MET A 160 17.08 13.82 10.66
N SER A 161 17.10 12.71 11.39
CA SER A 161 17.92 12.53 12.59
C SER A 161 19.32 11.96 12.35
N PHE A 162 19.56 11.18 11.29
CA PHE A 162 20.88 10.59 11.04
C PHE A 162 21.93 11.67 10.68
N PRO A 163 23.19 11.52 11.15
CA PRO A 163 24.22 12.54 10.97
C PRO A 163 24.81 12.59 9.55
N TYR A 164 24.88 11.45 8.84
CA TYR A 164 25.49 11.33 7.51
C TYR A 164 26.92 11.88 7.41
N ASP A 165 27.72 11.66 8.46
CA ASP A 165 29.12 12.08 8.57
C ASP A 165 30.14 11.00 8.14
N GLY A 166 29.66 9.93 7.50
CA GLY A 166 30.44 8.77 7.11
C GLY A 166 30.34 7.60 8.08
N THR A 167 29.78 7.80 9.27
CA THR A 167 29.41 6.71 10.18
C THR A 167 28.00 6.21 9.89
N THR A 168 27.74 4.93 10.19
CA THR A 168 26.41 4.31 10.09
C THR A 168 26.13 3.49 11.34
N SER A 169 24.90 3.56 11.82
CA SER A 169 24.39 2.76 12.95
C SER A 169 23.38 1.69 12.52
N THR A 170 23.06 1.64 11.23
CA THR A 170 22.11 0.69 10.64
C THR A 170 22.70 0.04 9.39
N ASP A 171 22.38 -1.23 9.16
CA ASP A 171 22.90 -1.98 8.00
C ASP A 171 22.34 -1.48 6.66
N PHE A 172 21.04 -1.12 6.63
CA PHE A 172 20.33 -0.77 5.39
C PHE A 172 19.55 0.53 5.46
N ILE A 173 19.08 0.92 6.65
CA ILE A 173 18.08 1.98 6.82
C ILE A 173 18.66 3.32 6.35
N GLU A 174 19.87 3.66 6.81
CA GLU A 174 20.55 4.89 6.41
C GLU A 174 20.84 4.93 4.91
N ASP A 175 21.29 3.82 4.29
CA ASP A 175 21.53 3.78 2.85
C ASP A 175 20.23 3.93 2.04
N TRP A 176 19.14 3.32 2.51
CA TRP A 176 17.84 3.44 1.87
C TRP A 176 17.28 4.86 1.96
N VAL A 177 17.15 5.41 3.16
CA VAL A 177 16.49 6.72 3.33
C VAL A 177 17.34 7.88 2.80
N LYS A 178 18.63 7.65 2.49
CA LYS A 178 19.50 8.61 1.77
C LYS A 178 18.94 9.01 0.40
N ILE A 179 18.04 8.23 -0.21
CA ILE A 179 17.30 8.64 -1.41
C ILE A 179 16.62 10.00 -1.20
N GLY A 180 16.14 10.28 0.01
CA GLY A 180 15.49 11.54 0.39
C GLY A 180 16.45 12.69 0.78
N MET A 181 17.77 12.55 0.64
CA MET A 181 18.73 13.60 1.01
C MET A 181 18.47 14.97 0.38
N PRO A 182 18.04 15.08 -0.91
CA PRO A 182 17.66 16.37 -1.48
C PRO A 182 16.52 17.04 -0.70
N ALA A 183 15.53 16.28 -0.23
CA ALA A 183 14.41 16.80 0.57
C ALA A 183 14.90 17.28 1.94
N LYS A 184 15.73 16.48 2.63
CA LYS A 184 16.36 16.90 3.90
C LYS A 184 17.12 18.21 3.74
N THR A 185 17.94 18.31 2.70
CA THR A 185 18.79 19.49 2.42
C THR A 185 17.94 20.73 2.23
N LYS A 186 16.89 20.66 1.40
CA LYS A 186 15.96 21.76 1.18
C LYS A 186 15.22 22.17 2.46
N VAL A 187 14.66 21.20 3.18
CA VAL A 187 13.90 21.49 4.40
C VAL A 187 14.76 22.13 5.49
N LEU A 188 16.00 21.66 5.67
CA LEU A 188 16.93 22.28 6.62
C LEU A 188 17.32 23.71 6.24
N ALA A 189 17.36 24.03 4.94
CA ALA A 189 17.59 25.39 4.47
C ALA A 189 16.36 26.28 4.73
N ASP A 190 15.17 25.80 4.38
CA ASP A 190 13.92 26.58 4.42
C ASP A 190 13.31 26.70 5.84
N ASN A 191 13.59 25.74 6.73
CA ASN A 191 12.95 25.60 8.06
C ASN A 191 14.02 25.57 9.17
N ARG A 192 15.10 26.33 8.98
CA ARG A 192 16.20 26.42 9.94
C ARG A 192 15.68 26.95 11.29
N GLY A 193 15.95 26.21 12.36
CA GLY A 193 15.56 26.59 13.73
C GLY A 193 14.17 26.09 14.14
N GLU A 194 13.37 25.56 13.22
CA GLU A 194 12.10 24.91 13.57
C GLU A 194 12.32 23.61 14.36
N PRO A 195 11.39 23.22 15.24
CA PRO A 195 11.45 21.94 15.93
C PRO A 195 11.51 20.77 14.95
N LEU A 196 12.23 19.70 15.31
CA LEU A 196 12.38 18.50 14.48
C LEU A 196 11.05 17.95 13.97
N GLY A 197 9.98 18.01 14.78
CA GLY A 197 8.65 17.57 14.36
C GLY A 197 8.10 18.34 13.14
N VAL A 198 8.27 19.66 13.13
CA VAL A 198 7.86 20.53 12.01
C VAL A 198 8.71 20.21 10.78
N GLN A 199 10.03 20.10 10.95
CA GLN A 199 10.94 19.73 9.86
C GLN A 199 10.60 18.35 9.29
N CYS A 200 10.23 17.37 10.11
CA CYS A 200 9.76 16.07 9.65
C CYS A 200 8.50 16.20 8.79
N THR A 201 7.48 16.96 9.21
CA THR A 201 6.26 17.16 8.42
C THR A 201 6.54 17.82 7.07
N CYS A 202 7.44 18.81 7.02
CA CYS A 202 7.88 19.40 5.76
C CYS A 202 8.64 18.39 4.89
N CYS A 203 9.52 17.59 5.49
CA CYS A 203 10.31 16.58 4.80
C CYS A 203 9.47 15.41 4.27
N GLU A 204 8.39 15.02 4.97
CA GLU A 204 7.47 13.98 4.51
C GLU A 204 6.85 14.36 3.16
N LYS A 205 6.45 15.62 2.98
CA LYS A 205 5.92 16.14 1.71
C LYS A 205 7.01 16.34 0.66
N GLU A 206 8.16 16.90 1.05
CA GLU A 206 9.24 17.15 0.10
C GLU A 206 9.89 15.85 -0.42
N ALA A 207 9.94 14.79 0.39
CA ALA A 207 10.42 13.47 -0.03
C ALA A 207 9.51 12.84 -1.11
N VAL A 208 8.20 13.13 -1.07
CA VAL A 208 7.28 12.78 -2.16
C VAL A 208 7.69 13.54 -3.43
N ASN A 209 7.98 14.84 -3.34
CA ASN A 209 8.43 15.62 -4.49
C ASN A 209 9.75 15.09 -5.08
N VAL A 210 10.72 14.72 -4.23
CA VAL A 210 11.97 14.07 -4.67
C VAL A 210 11.67 12.75 -5.40
N SER A 211 10.74 11.94 -4.88
CA SER A 211 10.35 10.68 -5.52
C SER A 211 9.66 10.91 -6.88
N LEU A 212 8.82 11.94 -7.01
CA LEU A 212 8.24 12.36 -8.29
C LEU A 212 9.33 12.82 -9.28
N GLY A 213 10.34 13.56 -8.80
CA GLY A 213 11.50 13.94 -9.60
C GLY A 213 12.32 12.72 -10.05
N ASN A 214 12.53 11.76 -9.16
CA ASN A 214 13.23 10.51 -9.47
C ASN A 214 12.47 9.67 -10.50
N LEU A 215 11.14 9.64 -10.47
CA LEU A 215 10.33 9.00 -11.52
C LEU A 215 10.61 9.56 -12.92
N LEU A 216 10.98 10.85 -13.02
CA LEU A 216 11.40 11.43 -14.30
C LEU A 216 12.74 10.90 -14.81
N SER A 217 13.54 10.19 -14.01
CA SER A 217 14.77 9.55 -14.50
C SER A 217 14.48 8.29 -15.33
N TYR A 218 13.30 7.67 -15.17
CA TYR A 218 12.88 6.47 -15.91
C TYR A 218 12.43 6.84 -17.34
N PRO A 219 13.07 6.32 -18.41
CA PRO A 219 12.75 6.72 -19.78
C PRO A 219 11.29 6.46 -20.19
N PHE A 220 10.73 5.33 -19.79
CA PHE A 220 9.34 4.96 -20.11
C PHE A 220 8.31 5.80 -19.35
N VAL A 221 8.65 6.31 -18.15
CA VAL A 221 7.78 7.26 -17.43
C VAL A 221 7.74 8.59 -18.17
N ARG A 222 8.90 9.14 -18.56
CA ARG A 222 8.94 10.39 -19.36
C ARG A 222 8.18 10.24 -20.67
N THR A 223 8.36 9.10 -21.35
CA THR A 223 7.65 8.81 -22.61
C THR A 223 6.15 8.78 -22.39
N GLY A 224 5.66 8.14 -21.32
CA GLY A 224 4.24 8.14 -20.96
C GLY A 224 3.68 9.54 -20.67
N LEU A 225 4.45 10.39 -19.99
CA LEU A 225 4.07 11.78 -19.71
C LEU A 225 3.96 12.62 -20.98
N VAL A 226 4.98 12.54 -21.86
CA VAL A 226 4.98 13.26 -23.15
C VAL A 226 3.81 12.81 -24.03
N ASN A 227 3.51 11.51 -24.05
CA ASN A 227 2.40 10.95 -24.82
C ASN A 227 1.03 11.15 -24.14
N LYS A 228 0.98 11.77 -22.96
CA LYS A 228 -0.25 11.95 -22.15
C LYS A 228 -0.98 10.65 -21.83
N THR A 229 -0.25 9.53 -21.78
CA THR A 229 -0.78 8.22 -21.37
C THR A 229 -0.53 7.93 -19.90
N LEU A 230 0.25 8.77 -19.22
CA LEU A 230 0.65 8.62 -17.83
C LEU A 230 0.64 9.99 -17.13
N ALA A 231 0.18 10.03 -15.88
CA ALA A 231 0.27 11.20 -15.00
C ALA A 231 1.00 10.84 -13.70
N LEU A 232 1.71 11.81 -13.12
CA LEU A 232 2.38 11.67 -11.83
C LEU A 232 1.70 12.55 -10.77
N LYS A 233 1.40 11.96 -9.62
CA LYS A 233 0.75 12.65 -8.50
C LYS A 233 1.46 12.39 -7.18
N GLY A 234 1.55 13.42 -6.36
CA GLY A 234 1.99 13.31 -4.97
C GLY A 234 0.78 13.34 -4.04
N GLY A 235 0.80 12.53 -3.00
CA GLY A 235 -0.21 12.52 -1.95
C GLY A 235 0.42 12.61 -0.56
N TYR A 236 -0.32 13.15 0.39
CA TYR A 236 0.08 13.16 1.80
C TYR A 236 -1.11 12.83 2.70
N TYR A 237 -1.03 11.69 3.38
CA TYR A 237 -2.04 11.24 4.34
C TYR A 237 -1.64 11.61 5.77
N ASP A 238 -2.37 12.53 6.39
CA ASP A 238 -2.22 12.86 7.79
C ASP A 238 -3.22 12.04 8.62
N PHE A 239 -2.79 10.92 9.18
CA PHE A 239 -3.64 10.09 10.04
C PHE A 239 -3.84 10.68 11.45
N ILE A 240 -3.06 11.70 11.83
CA ILE A 240 -3.25 12.38 13.11
C ILE A 240 -4.47 13.29 13.01
N LYS A 241 -4.65 13.97 11.87
CA LYS A 241 -5.77 14.88 11.60
C LYS A 241 -6.89 14.26 10.77
N GLY A 242 -6.66 13.09 10.17
CA GLY A 242 -7.61 12.44 9.27
C GLY A 242 -7.78 13.17 7.93
N THR A 243 -6.72 13.79 7.42
CA THR A 243 -6.77 14.56 6.16
C THR A 243 -5.90 13.95 5.07
N PHE A 244 -6.25 14.24 3.82
CA PHE A 244 -5.49 13.80 2.65
C PHE A 244 -5.28 14.97 1.69
N GLU A 245 -4.02 15.24 1.34
CA GLU A 245 -3.64 16.20 0.32
C GLU A 245 -3.22 15.46 -0.96
N LEU A 246 -3.54 16.04 -2.13
CA LEU A 246 -3.20 15.48 -3.44
C LEU A 246 -2.75 16.61 -4.38
N TRP A 247 -1.62 16.43 -5.05
CA TRP A 247 -1.11 17.35 -6.05
C TRP A 247 -0.59 16.61 -7.29
N SER A 248 -0.48 17.31 -8.41
CA SER A 248 -0.04 16.74 -9.69
C SER A 248 1.26 17.40 -10.16
N LEU A 249 2.17 16.60 -10.72
CA LEU A 249 3.32 17.11 -11.42
C LEU A 249 2.92 17.51 -12.85
N GLN A 250 3.17 18.77 -13.20
CA GLN A 250 2.99 19.25 -14.57
C GLN A 250 4.32 19.10 -15.32
N PHE A 251 4.38 18.19 -16.29
CA PHE A 251 5.55 17.96 -17.13
C PHE A 251 5.18 18.12 -18.60
N ALA A 252 5.87 19.02 -19.31
CA ALA A 252 5.69 19.22 -20.73
C ALA A 252 7.03 19.58 -21.38
N LEU A 253 7.31 19.01 -22.56
CA LEU A 253 8.41 19.44 -23.41
C LEU A 253 7.82 20.30 -24.53
N SER A 254 8.33 21.52 -24.68
CA SER A 254 7.99 22.40 -25.80
C SER A 254 9.11 22.38 -26.83
N ALA A 255 8.78 22.40 -28.11
CA ALA A 255 9.79 22.51 -29.16
C ALA A 255 10.57 23.84 -29.01
N PRO A 256 11.90 23.86 -29.20
CA PRO A 256 12.66 25.09 -29.15
C PRO A 256 12.23 26.02 -30.29
N LEU A 257 12.11 27.31 -29.99
CA LEU A 257 11.97 28.34 -31.00
C LEU A 257 13.29 28.44 -31.79
N SER A 258 13.32 27.92 -33.01
CA SER A 258 14.47 28.06 -33.91
C SER A 258 14.31 29.34 -34.71
N VAL A 259 15.02 30.41 -34.31
CA VAL A 259 15.17 31.62 -35.13
C VAL A 259 16.27 31.34 -36.14
N LYS A 260 15.89 30.91 -37.35
CA LYS A 260 16.85 30.62 -38.43
C LYS A 260 17.27 31.88 -39.21
N ASP A 261 16.56 32.99 -39.06
CA ASP A 261 16.84 34.24 -39.77
C ASP A 261 16.90 35.45 -38.84
N VAL A 262 18.07 36.10 -38.77
CA VAL A 262 18.34 37.33 -38.01
C VAL A 262 17.66 38.56 -38.65
N ALA A 263 17.16 38.44 -39.88
CA ALA A 263 16.61 39.55 -40.66
C ALA A 263 15.29 40.14 -40.09
N THR A 264 14.63 39.48 -39.14
CA THR A 264 13.31 39.90 -38.62
C THR A 264 13.35 40.48 -37.20
N ILE A 265 14.53 40.65 -36.59
CA ILE A 265 14.68 41.09 -35.19
C ILE A 265 14.39 42.60 -34.97
N LEU A 266 14.15 43.39 -36.03
CA LEU A 266 13.95 44.84 -35.91
C LEU A 266 12.52 45.30 -35.49
N HIS A 267 11.59 44.40 -35.15
CA HIS A 267 10.21 44.79 -34.82
C HIS A 267 9.70 44.40 -33.42
N TRP A 268 10.58 44.13 -32.46
CA TRP A 268 10.15 44.03 -31.06
C TRP A 268 10.11 45.44 -30.45
N LYS A 269 9.04 46.17 -30.75
CA LYS A 269 8.65 47.36 -29.99
C LYS A 269 8.16 46.91 -28.60
N LEU A 270 8.90 47.32 -27.58
CA LEU A 270 8.40 47.44 -26.22
C LEU A 270 7.16 48.34 -26.22
N TYR A 271 6.04 47.81 -25.77
CA TYR A 271 4.93 48.56 -25.18
C TYR A 271 4.54 47.86 -23.88
#